data_AF-A0A7J3WUP8-F1
#
_entry.id   AF-A0A7J3WUP8-F1
#
_cell.length_a   1.000
_cell.length_b   1.000
_cell.length_c   1.000
_cell.angle_alpha   90.00
_cell.angle_beta   90.00
_cell.angle_gamma   90.00
#
_symmetry.space_group_name_H-M   'P 1'
#
loop_
_entity.id
_entity.type
_entity.pdbx_description
1 polymer ?
#
loop_
_entity_poly.entity_id
_entity_poly.type
_entity_poly.pdbx_seq_one_letter_code
_entity_poly.pdbx_strand_id
1 'polypeptide(L)'
;NWGTAFKMSAFQYASALTCTGFSTTNLAPWSGEAKLFISIAMIIGGAAGSTAGGIKLFRIILLTKGVGWKIRKIFLPARGTFPHKLGGKLLQREEAIEEISEAAIVSFLWMILLVVGVFVILQVTHASVEDAIFEVCSAQGNVGLSVGLISISMPSAAKLMLIINMWMGRLEIIPILVLIRALLRGGKAF
;
A
#
# COMPACT_ATOMS: atom_id res chain seq x y z
N ASN A 1 16.13 -26.89 8.47
CA ASN A 1 15.46 -27.78 7.47
C ASN A 1 14.77 -26.89 6.45
N TRP A 2 15.08 -27.06 5.16
CA TRP A 2 14.52 -26.26 4.05
C TRP A 2 12.99 -26.29 4.00
N GLY A 3 12.35 -27.42 4.31
CA GLY A 3 10.89 -27.53 4.31
C GLY A 3 10.22 -26.62 5.35
N THR A 4 10.81 -26.52 6.54
CA THR A 4 10.33 -25.62 7.60
C THR A 4 10.52 -24.16 7.21
N ALA A 5 11.67 -23.81 6.63
CA ALA A 5 11.95 -22.45 6.18
C ALA A 5 10.94 -21.98 5.13
N PHE A 6 10.69 -22.81 4.10
CA PHE A 6 9.69 -22.52 3.07
C PHE A 6 8.28 -22.35 3.65
N LYS A 7 7.86 -23.26 4.55
CA LYS A 7 6.55 -23.18 5.19
C LYS A 7 6.38 -21.87 5.97
N MET A 8 7.39 -21.49 6.76
CA MET A 8 7.37 -20.26 7.54
C MET A 8 7.37 -19.02 6.65
N SER A 9 8.24 -18.95 5.64
CA SER A 9 8.30 -17.81 4.72
C SER A 9 7.03 -17.65 3.89
N ALA A 10 6.48 -18.75 3.37
CA ALA A 10 5.25 -18.72 2.60
C ALA A 10 4.05 -18.26 3.46
N PHE A 11 3.95 -18.74 4.70
CA PHE A 11 2.88 -18.32 5.61
C PHE A 11 2.97 -16.82 5.93
N GLN A 12 4.16 -16.33 6.28
CA GLN A 12 4.35 -14.91 6.63
C GLN A 12 4.09 -14.00 5.43
N TYR A 13 4.54 -14.40 4.24
CA TYR A 13 4.28 -13.66 3.01
C TYR A 13 2.78 -13.61 2.68
N ALA A 14 2.07 -14.74 2.76
CA ALA A 14 0.63 -14.79 2.54
C ALA A 14 -0.14 -13.95 3.57
N SER A 15 0.27 -14.02 4.84
CA SER A 15 -0.31 -13.22 5.93
C SER A 15 -0.15 -11.71 5.69
N ALA A 16 1.07 -11.31 5.31
CA ALA A 16 1.40 -9.93 4.97
C ALA A 16 0.62 -9.41 3.74
N LEU A 17 0.62 -10.18 2.64
CA LEU A 17 -0.07 -9.82 1.40
C LEU A 17 -1.58 -9.66 1.61
N THR A 18 -2.18 -10.55 2.40
CA THR A 18 -3.62 -10.53 2.67
C THR A 18 -4.01 -9.58 3.79
N CYS A 19 -3.04 -8.91 4.43
CA CYS A 19 -3.25 -8.02 5.57
C CYS A 19 -3.95 -8.72 6.75
N THR A 20 -3.69 -10.01 6.97
CA THR A 20 -4.30 -10.78 8.07
C THR A 20 -3.52 -10.66 9.37
N GLY A 21 -2.21 -10.41 9.30
CA GLY A 21 -1.41 -10.09 10.48
C GLY A 21 -1.02 -11.27 11.36
N PHE A 22 -1.37 -12.50 10.98
CA PHE A 22 -0.97 -13.68 11.73
C PHE A 22 0.52 -13.96 11.55
N SER A 23 1.21 -14.17 12.67
CA SER A 23 2.61 -14.55 12.68
C SER A 23 2.82 -15.90 13.37
N THR A 24 3.50 -16.82 12.69
CA THR A 24 3.94 -18.13 13.22
C THR A 24 5.40 -18.14 13.68
N THR A 25 6.14 -17.04 13.52
CA THR A 25 7.56 -16.94 13.89
C THR A 25 7.94 -15.51 14.24
N ASN A 26 9.02 -15.32 14.99
CA ASN A 26 9.53 -13.99 15.26
C ASN A 26 10.18 -13.41 14.00
N LEU A 27 9.70 -12.25 13.54
CA LEU A 27 10.21 -11.53 12.36
C LEU A 27 11.35 -10.57 12.69
N ALA A 28 11.56 -10.23 13.97
CA ALA A 28 12.65 -9.37 14.42
C ALA A 28 14.05 -9.84 13.95
N PRO A 29 14.42 -11.14 14.07
CA PRO A 29 15.75 -11.61 13.67
C PRO A 29 15.89 -11.87 12.16
N TRP A 30 14.86 -11.60 11.35
CA TRP A 30 14.94 -11.82 9.91
C TRP A 30 15.87 -10.79 9.27
N SER A 31 16.48 -11.17 8.15
CA SER A 31 17.37 -10.27 7.42
C SER A 31 16.60 -9.04 6.90
N GLY A 32 17.30 -7.92 6.72
CA GLY A 32 16.70 -6.67 6.24
C GLY A 32 16.02 -6.84 4.88
N GLU A 33 16.63 -7.62 3.98
CA GLU A 33 16.09 -7.90 2.65
C GLU A 33 14.77 -8.67 2.73
N ALA A 34 14.67 -9.63 3.66
CA ALA A 34 13.43 -10.39 3.86
C ALA A 34 12.31 -9.50 4.41
N LYS A 35 12.63 -8.59 5.33
CA LYS A 35 11.68 -7.58 5.85
C LYS A 35 11.20 -6.66 4.73
N LEU A 36 12.09 -6.18 3.86
CA LEU A 36 11.72 -5.35 2.71
C LEU A 36 10.84 -6.12 1.71
N PHE A 37 11.17 -7.39 1.44
CA PHE A 37 10.36 -8.23 0.55
C PHE A 37 8.93 -8.44 1.07
N ILE A 38 8.78 -8.71 2.37
CA ILE A 38 7.46 -8.80 3.00
C ILE A 38 6.75 -7.44 2.99
N SER A 39 7.48 -6.34 3.17
CA SER A 39 6.93 -4.98 3.12
C SER A 39 6.32 -4.66 1.75
N ILE A 40 6.95 -5.08 0.66
CA ILE A 40 6.37 -4.96 -0.70
C ILE A 40 5.03 -5.69 -0.78
N ALA A 41 4.91 -6.88 -0.18
CA ALA A 41 3.64 -7.60 -0.15
C ALA A 41 2.55 -6.82 0.61
N MET A 42 2.89 -6.19 1.74
CA MET A 42 1.98 -5.34 2.52
C MET A 42 1.54 -4.09 1.75
N ILE A 43 2.43 -3.51 0.92
CA ILE A 43 2.12 -2.35 0.06
C ILE A 43 1.09 -2.74 -1.01
N ILE A 44 1.27 -3.91 -1.66
CA ILE A 44 0.35 -4.40 -2.70
C ILE A 44 -1.04 -4.67 -2.10
N GLY A 45 -1.07 -5.39 -0.98
CA GLY A 45 -2.31 -5.75 -0.29
C GLY A 45 -3.21 -6.70 -1.08
N GLY A 46 -4.47 -6.82 -0.64
CA GLY A 46 -5.45 -7.74 -1.19
C GLY A 46 -6.27 -7.19 -2.36
N ALA A 47 -7.33 -7.92 -2.72
CA ALA A 47 -8.26 -7.52 -3.77
C ALA A 47 -9.13 -6.30 -3.35
N ALA A 48 -9.61 -5.54 -4.33
CA ALA A 48 -10.60 -4.48 -4.10
C ALA A 48 -11.92 -5.08 -3.57
N GLY A 49 -12.63 -4.36 -2.70
CA GLY A 49 -13.84 -4.85 -2.03
C GLY A 49 -13.61 -5.89 -0.93
N SER A 50 -12.35 -6.22 -0.62
CA SER A 50 -11.96 -7.06 0.51
C SER A 50 -11.74 -6.25 1.79
N THR A 51 -11.57 -6.94 2.93
CA THR A 51 -11.15 -6.36 4.21
C THR A 51 -9.65 -6.06 4.28
N ALA A 52 -8.85 -6.55 3.33
CA ALA A 52 -7.42 -6.31 3.25
C ALA A 52 -7.10 -4.84 2.97
N GLY A 53 -5.99 -4.31 3.50
CA GLY A 53 -5.53 -2.94 3.26
C GLY A 53 -4.57 -2.82 2.06
N GLY A 54 -3.63 -1.88 2.17
CA GLY A 54 -2.63 -1.57 1.13
C GLY A 54 -3.19 -0.75 -0.05
N ILE A 55 -2.39 -0.61 -1.11
CA ILE A 55 -2.79 0.10 -2.34
C ILE A 55 -3.93 -0.63 -3.07
N LYS A 56 -4.10 -1.94 -2.81
CA LYS A 56 -5.00 -2.89 -3.46
C LYS A 56 -4.46 -3.40 -4.79
N LEU A 57 -4.54 -4.72 -4.96
CA LEU A 57 -4.08 -5.44 -6.14
C LEU A 57 -4.72 -4.91 -7.45
N PHE A 58 -5.98 -4.51 -7.40
CA PHE A 58 -6.69 -3.96 -8.56
C PHE A 58 -6.03 -2.69 -9.11
N ARG A 59 -5.62 -1.76 -8.23
CA ARG A 59 -4.95 -0.53 -8.63
C ARG A 59 -3.57 -0.82 -9.24
N ILE A 60 -2.84 -1.78 -8.67
CA ILE A 60 -1.56 -2.23 -9.24
C ILE A 60 -1.74 -2.80 -10.65
N ILE A 61 -2.78 -3.61 -10.88
CA ILE A 61 -3.11 -4.15 -12.22
C ILE A 61 -3.47 -3.02 -13.20
N LEU A 62 -4.27 -2.04 -12.76
CA LEU A 62 -4.62 -0.87 -13.58
C LEU A 62 -3.39 -0.08 -13.99
N LEU A 63 -2.50 0.24 -13.03
CA LEU A 63 -1.28 1.00 -13.29
C LEU A 63 -0.33 0.27 -14.23
N THR A 64 -0.10 -1.03 -14.01
CA THR A 64 0.77 -1.84 -14.88
C THR A 64 0.21 -1.95 -16.30
N LYS A 65 -1.11 -2.14 -16.46
CA LYS A 65 -1.77 -2.08 -17.77
C LYS A 65 -1.67 -0.70 -18.41
N GLY A 66 -1.88 0.36 -17.65
CA GLY A 66 -1.77 1.74 -18.13
C GLY A 66 -0.38 2.08 -18.67
N VAL A 67 0.67 1.63 -17.98
CA VAL A 67 2.06 1.72 -18.46
C VAL A 67 2.23 0.94 -19.77
N GLY A 68 1.74 -0.30 -19.83
CA GLY A 68 1.79 -1.12 -21.04
C GLY A 68 1.06 -0.48 -22.23
N TRP A 69 -0.09 0.12 -22.00
CA TRP A 69 -0.86 0.85 -23.03
C TRP A 69 -0.12 2.10 -23.51
N LYS A 70 0.49 2.88 -22.61
CA LYS A 70 1.32 4.03 -22.99
C LYS A 70 2.54 3.62 -23.81
N ILE A 71 3.26 2.57 -23.39
CA ILE A 71 4.43 2.06 -24.12
C ILE A 71 4.02 1.62 -25.52
N ARG A 72 2.97 0.80 -25.66
CA ARG A 72 2.50 0.34 -26.97
C ARG A 72 2.09 1.49 -27.89
N LYS A 73 1.49 2.55 -27.34
CA LYS A 73 1.11 3.75 -28.10
C LYS A 73 2.33 4.48 -28.68
N ILE A 74 3.47 4.49 -27.99
CA ILE A 74 4.71 5.11 -28.49
C ILE A 74 5.23 4.36 -29.73
N PHE A 75 5.10 3.03 -29.74
CA PHE A 75 5.56 2.20 -30.85
C PHE A 75 4.53 2.04 -31.99
N LEU A 76 3.33 2.63 -31.88
CA LEU A 76 2.29 2.49 -32.90
C LEU A 76 2.11 3.73 -33.77
N PRO A 77 1.73 3.56 -35.05
CA PRO A 77 1.35 4.67 -35.93
C PRO A 77 0.16 5.46 -35.36
N ALA A 78 0.11 6.77 -35.66
CA ALA A 78 -0.87 7.73 -35.12
C ALA A 78 -2.36 7.37 -35.30
N ARG A 79 -2.70 6.35 -36.11
CA ARG A 79 -4.07 5.89 -36.41
C ARG A 79 -4.48 4.60 -35.69
N GLY A 80 -3.62 3.97 -34.90
CA GLY A 80 -3.96 2.74 -34.17
C GLY A 80 -4.78 3.01 -32.91
N THR A 81 -6.08 2.67 -32.92
CA THR A 81 -6.90 2.65 -31.70
C THR A 81 -6.85 1.25 -31.08
N PHE A 82 -6.32 1.15 -29.86
CA PHE A 82 -6.40 -0.10 -29.10
C PHE A 82 -7.56 -0.07 -28.12
N PRO A 83 -8.36 -1.15 -28.06
CA PRO A 83 -9.32 -1.31 -27.00
C PRO A 83 -8.63 -1.42 -25.64
N HIS A 84 -9.00 -0.56 -24.71
CA HIS A 84 -8.52 -0.64 -23.33
C HIS A 84 -9.34 -1.73 -22.64
N LYS A 85 -8.78 -2.95 -22.52
CA LYS A 85 -9.49 -4.09 -21.92
C LYS A 85 -9.10 -4.27 -20.44
N LEU A 86 -10.11 -4.20 -19.58
CA LEU A 86 -10.01 -4.55 -18.16
C LEU A 86 -10.96 -5.72 -17.88
N GLY A 87 -10.40 -6.90 -17.63
CA GLY A 87 -11.17 -8.15 -17.63
C GLY A 87 -11.79 -8.44 -18.99
N GLY A 88 -13.05 -8.88 -18.99
CA GLY A 88 -13.85 -9.13 -20.20
C GLY A 88 -14.50 -7.88 -20.81
N LYS A 89 -14.39 -6.70 -20.16
CA LYS A 89 -15.02 -5.46 -20.62
C LYS A 89 -14.05 -4.61 -21.45
N LEU A 90 -14.58 -4.05 -22.53
CA LEU A 90 -13.98 -2.99 -23.32
C LEU A 90 -14.31 -1.67 -22.62
N LEU A 91 -13.29 -0.96 -22.14
CA LEU A 91 -13.44 0.39 -21.61
C LEU A 91 -13.35 1.39 -22.76
N GLN A 92 -14.19 2.43 -22.70
CA GLN A 92 -13.97 3.61 -23.54
C GLN A 92 -12.63 4.25 -23.15
N ARG A 93 -12.00 4.97 -24.09
CA ARG A 93 -10.65 5.49 -23.88
C ARG A 93 -10.62 6.50 -22.72
N GLU A 94 -11.66 7.31 -22.62
CA GLU A 94 -11.85 8.35 -21.62
C GLU A 94 -11.99 7.72 -20.23
N GLU A 95 -12.87 6.72 -20.09
CA GLU A 95 -13.06 5.95 -18.85
C GLU A 95 -11.76 5.27 -18.39
N ALA A 96 -11.02 4.65 -19.32
CA ALA A 96 -9.78 3.98 -18.98
C ALA A 96 -8.69 4.95 -18.49
N ILE A 97 -8.65 6.17 -19.04
CA ILE A 97 -7.71 7.22 -18.61
C ILE A 97 -8.08 7.72 -17.22
N GLU A 98 -9.38 7.94 -16.97
CA GLU A 98 -9.89 8.40 -15.68
C GLU A 98 -9.55 7.40 -14.57
N GLU A 99 -9.88 6.12 -14.75
CA GLU A 99 -9.58 5.02 -13.81
C GLU A 99 -8.08 4.89 -13.51
N ILE A 100 -7.22 4.97 -14.54
CA ILE A 100 -5.76 4.94 -14.35
C ILE A 100 -5.29 6.18 -13.58
N SER A 101 -5.84 7.35 -13.90
CA SER A 101 -5.44 8.60 -13.25
C SER A 101 -5.81 8.59 -11.76
N GLU A 102 -7.00 8.12 -11.41
CA GLU A 102 -7.44 7.96 -10.03
C GLU A 102 -6.54 6.95 -9.30
N ALA A 103 -6.32 5.77 -9.89
CA ALA A 103 -5.43 4.75 -9.31
C ALA A 103 -4.01 5.31 -9.09
N ALA A 104 -3.50 6.15 -9.99
CA ALA A 104 -2.19 6.77 -9.89
C ALA A 104 -2.12 7.81 -8.76
N ILE A 105 -3.11 8.70 -8.67
CA ILE A 105 -3.18 9.72 -7.63
C ILE A 105 -3.27 9.06 -6.25
N VAL A 106 -4.14 8.06 -6.09
CA VAL A 106 -4.30 7.36 -4.80
C VAL A 106 -3.02 6.62 -4.42
N SER A 107 -2.42 5.88 -5.35
CA SER A 107 -1.17 5.14 -5.08
C SER A 107 -0.03 6.09 -4.76
N PHE A 108 0.05 7.24 -5.42
CA PHE A 108 1.07 8.26 -5.18
C PHE A 108 0.93 8.90 -3.81
N LEU A 109 -0.28 9.32 -3.42
CA LEU A 109 -0.55 9.85 -2.09
C LEU A 109 -0.27 8.82 -1.00
N TRP A 110 -0.58 7.55 -1.26
CA TRP A 110 -0.29 6.45 -0.34
C TRP A 110 1.21 6.29 -0.13
N MET A 111 2.00 6.33 -1.20
CA MET A 111 3.47 6.27 -1.11
C MET A 111 4.07 7.49 -0.40
N ILE A 112 3.55 8.70 -0.62
CA ILE A 112 4.00 9.89 0.11
C ILE A 112 3.79 9.71 1.61
N LEU A 113 2.60 9.29 2.02
CA LEU A 113 2.30 9.09 3.43
C LEU A 113 3.22 8.04 4.07
N LEU A 114 3.52 6.97 3.33
CA LEU A 114 4.44 5.93 3.77
C LEU A 114 5.83 6.51 4.00
N VAL A 115 6.37 7.27 3.05
CA VAL A 115 7.70 7.90 3.17
C VAL A 115 7.75 8.87 4.35
N VAL A 116 6.70 9.69 4.54
CA VAL A 116 6.59 10.60 5.70
C VAL A 116 6.57 9.79 7.00
N GLY A 117 5.78 8.71 7.06
CA GLY A 117 5.71 7.83 8.22
C GLY A 117 7.07 7.21 8.56
N VAL A 118 7.78 6.69 7.56
CA VAL A 118 9.12 6.12 7.73
C VAL A 118 10.09 7.17 8.26
N PHE A 119 10.08 8.38 7.68
CA PHE A 119 10.92 9.46 8.15
C PHE A 119 10.66 9.81 9.61
N VAL A 120 9.40 9.97 10.01
CA VAL A 120 9.02 10.28 11.40
C VAL A 120 9.47 9.17 12.35
N ILE A 121 9.24 7.90 11.99
CA ILE A 121 9.68 6.77 12.83
C ILE A 121 11.20 6.76 12.98
N LEU A 122 11.96 6.92 11.89
CA LEU A 122 13.42 6.95 11.95
C LEU A 122 13.97 8.05 12.85
N GLN A 123 13.38 9.25 12.79
CA GLN A 123 13.82 10.38 13.62
C GLN A 123 13.53 10.18 15.11
N VAL A 124 12.47 9.42 15.44
CA VAL A 124 11.99 9.29 16.82
C VAL A 124 12.51 8.03 17.50
N THR A 125 12.70 6.93 16.76
CA THR A 125 13.10 5.63 17.33
C THR A 125 14.54 5.27 17.05
N HIS A 126 15.22 5.95 16.12
CA HIS A 126 16.59 5.64 15.67
C HIS A 126 16.80 4.16 15.26
N ALA A 127 15.73 3.51 14.81
CA ALA A 127 15.79 2.13 14.36
C ALA A 127 16.45 2.00 12.97
N SER A 128 16.67 0.76 12.55
CA SER A 128 17.11 0.46 11.19
C SER A 128 16.06 0.92 10.16
N VAL A 129 16.50 1.24 8.95
CA VAL A 129 15.62 1.68 7.85
C VAL A 129 14.65 0.58 7.47
N GLU A 130 15.12 -0.67 7.47
CA GLU A 130 14.32 -1.84 7.13
C GLU A 130 13.21 -2.08 8.16
N ASP A 131 13.50 -1.92 9.45
CA ASP A 131 12.50 -2.06 10.52
C ASP A 131 11.47 -0.93 10.47
N ALA A 132 11.91 0.31 10.25
CA ALA A 132 11.00 1.45 10.13
C ALA A 132 10.06 1.31 8.92
N ILE A 133 10.59 0.89 7.76
CA ILE A 133 9.77 0.59 6.57
C ILE A 133 8.78 -0.52 6.90
N PHE A 134 9.22 -1.61 7.53
CA PHE A 134 8.35 -2.74 7.85
C PHE A 134 7.15 -2.31 8.71
N GLU A 135 7.40 -1.57 9.78
CA GLU A 135 6.37 -1.19 10.75
C GLU A 135 5.40 -0.16 10.18
N VAL A 136 5.91 0.78 9.38
CA VAL A 136 5.07 1.76 8.70
C VAL A 136 4.22 1.09 7.60
N CYS A 137 4.79 0.19 6.81
CA CYS A 137 4.05 -0.61 5.84
C CYS A 137 2.95 -1.43 6.52
N SER A 138 3.27 -2.06 7.64
CA SER A 138 2.32 -2.86 8.42
C SER A 138 1.18 -2.01 8.98
N ALA A 139 1.49 -0.85 9.56
CA ALA A 139 0.49 0.07 10.09
C ALA A 139 -0.40 0.67 8.98
N GLN A 140 0.20 1.19 7.91
CA GLN A 140 -0.53 1.81 6.80
C GLN A 140 -1.27 0.80 5.92
N GLY A 141 -0.77 -0.43 5.84
CA GLY A 141 -1.46 -1.55 5.20
C GLY A 141 -2.51 -2.20 6.10
N ASN A 142 -2.63 -1.77 7.36
CA ASN A 142 -3.46 -2.39 8.40
C ASN A 142 -3.22 -3.91 8.53
N VAL A 143 -1.96 -4.32 8.39
CA VAL A 143 -1.54 -5.73 8.42
C VAL A 143 -1.41 -6.21 9.86
N GLY A 144 -0.68 -5.46 10.70
CA GLY A 144 -0.50 -5.80 12.12
C GLY A 144 0.68 -6.74 12.43
N LEU A 145 1.52 -7.07 11.44
CA LEU A 145 2.83 -7.69 11.71
C LEU A 145 3.80 -6.67 12.31
N SER A 146 4.71 -7.11 13.16
CA SER A 146 5.73 -6.24 13.76
C SER A 146 7.07 -6.98 13.85
N VAL A 147 8.16 -6.21 13.74
CA VAL A 147 9.54 -6.67 13.96
C VAL A 147 10.03 -6.33 15.37
N GLY A 148 9.13 -5.93 16.26
CA GLY A 148 9.41 -5.62 17.66
C GLY A 148 9.69 -4.13 17.94
N LEU A 149 9.52 -3.27 16.94
CA LEU A 149 9.69 -1.82 17.12
C LEU A 149 8.49 -1.22 17.87
N ILE A 150 7.28 -1.69 17.55
CA ILE A 150 6.04 -1.29 18.24
C ILE A 150 6.04 -1.85 19.65
N SER A 151 6.17 -0.95 20.63
CA SER A 151 6.20 -1.28 22.05
C SER A 151 5.44 -0.24 22.89
N ILE A 152 5.05 -0.63 24.11
CA ILE A 152 4.35 0.26 25.05
C ILE A 152 5.20 1.47 25.41
N SER A 153 6.53 1.32 25.45
CA SER A 153 7.49 2.37 25.75
C SER A 153 7.83 3.27 24.55
N MET A 154 7.26 3.03 23.37
CA MET A 154 7.51 3.85 22.18
C MET A 154 7.10 5.32 22.44
N PRO A 155 7.88 6.30 21.92
CA PRO A 155 7.54 7.71 22.03
C PRO A 155 6.14 8.04 21.47
N SER A 156 5.48 9.02 22.08
CA SER A 156 4.13 9.44 21.71
C SER A 156 4.01 9.86 20.25
N ALA A 157 5.02 10.55 19.71
CA ALA A 157 5.05 10.99 18.32
C ALA A 157 5.02 9.80 17.33
N ALA A 158 5.80 8.76 17.59
CA ALA A 158 5.82 7.56 16.76
C ALA A 158 4.49 6.80 16.82
N LYS A 159 3.89 6.65 18.02
CA LYS A 159 2.54 6.08 18.17
C LYS A 159 1.50 6.86 17.38
N LEU A 160 1.51 8.19 17.48
CA LEU A 160 0.56 9.04 16.78
C LEU A 160 0.70 8.90 15.26
N MET A 161 1.94 8.87 14.75
CA MET A 161 2.19 8.65 13.32
C MET A 161 1.65 7.30 12.84
N LEU A 162 1.87 6.21 13.58
CA LEU A 162 1.35 4.89 13.23
C LEU A 162 -0.18 4.84 13.28
N ILE A 163 -0.82 5.55 14.24
CA ILE A 163 -2.29 5.68 14.30
C ILE A 163 -2.82 6.40 13.05
N ILE A 164 -2.19 7.50 12.64
CA ILE A 164 -2.55 8.23 11.42
C ILE A 164 -2.41 7.32 10.19
N ASN A 165 -1.32 6.57 10.10
CA ASN A 165 -1.10 5.61 9.01
C ASN A 165 -2.21 4.55 8.96
N MET A 166 -2.60 3.98 10.10
CA MET A 166 -3.70 3.01 10.18
C MET A 166 -5.05 3.59 9.75
N TRP A 167 -5.33 4.84 10.11
CA TRP A 167 -6.56 5.52 9.69
C TRP A 167 -6.59 5.76 8.18
N MET A 168 -5.49 6.28 7.64
CA MET A 168 -5.33 6.55 6.21
C MET A 168 -5.38 5.27 5.38
N GLY A 169 -4.79 4.18 5.88
CA GLY A 169 -4.86 2.86 5.28
C GLY A 169 -6.27 2.28 5.22
N ARG A 170 -7.08 2.52 6.26
CA ARG A 170 -8.42 1.93 6.38
C ARG A 170 -9.52 2.72 5.66
N LEU A 171 -9.51 4.04 5.78
CA LEU A 171 -10.55 4.91 5.22
C LEU A 171 -10.33 5.21 3.73
N GLU A 172 -9.17 4.83 3.20
CA GLU A 172 -8.63 5.28 1.93
C GLU A 172 -8.43 6.81 1.87
N ILE A 173 -7.55 7.24 0.98
CA ILE A 173 -7.07 8.63 0.96
C ILE A 173 -8.15 9.58 0.42
N ILE A 174 -8.93 9.15 -0.57
CA ILE A 174 -9.96 10.00 -1.19
C ILE A 174 -11.05 10.39 -0.18
N PRO A 175 -11.68 9.46 0.57
CA PRO A 175 -12.69 9.84 1.57
C PRO A 175 -12.16 10.80 2.63
N ILE A 176 -10.91 10.65 3.06
CA ILE A 176 -10.28 11.57 4.01
C ILE A 176 -10.10 12.96 3.41
N LEU A 177 -9.63 13.07 2.17
CA LEU A 177 -9.50 14.36 1.48
C LEU A 177 -10.86 15.04 1.30
N VAL A 178 -11.90 14.27 0.97
CA VAL A 178 -13.28 14.76 0.88
C VAL A 178 -13.77 15.26 2.23
N LEU A 179 -13.52 14.52 3.32
CA LEU A 179 -13.88 14.92 4.68
C LEU A 179 -13.18 16.23 5.09
N ILE A 180 -11.86 16.33 4.87
CA ILE A 180 -11.09 17.54 5.15
C ILE A 180 -11.66 18.73 4.38
N ARG A 181 -11.96 18.55 3.09
CA ARG A 181 -12.58 19.59 2.27
C ARG A 181 -13.95 20.01 2.81
N ALA A 182 -14.79 19.05 3.22
CA ALA A 182 -16.12 19.31 3.76
C ALA A 182 -16.06 20.09 5.09
N LEU A 183 -15.11 19.74 5.96
CA LEU A 183 -14.86 20.44 7.23
C LEU A 183 -14.36 21.87 7.00
N LEU A 184 -13.38 22.06 6.11
CA LEU A 184 -12.82 23.39 5.81
C LEU A 184 -13.81 24.32 5.10
N ARG A 185 -14.75 23.79 4.32
CA ARG A 185 -15.78 24.57 3.62
C ARG A 185 -17.12 24.65 4.36
N GLY A 186 -17.19 24.18 5.61
CA GLY A 186 -18.36 24.38 6.48
C GLY A 186 -19.66 23.77 5.96
N GLY A 187 -19.62 22.53 5.46
CA GLY A 187 -20.84 21.79 5.09
C GLY A 187 -21.60 22.31 3.87
N LYS A 188 -21.09 23.32 3.15
CA LYS A 188 -21.64 23.71 1.85
C LYS A 188 -21.15 22.74 0.78
N ALA A 189 -21.85 21.62 0.64
CA ALA A 189 -21.72 20.71 -0.49
C ALA A 189 -23.09 20.59 -1.19
N PHE A 190 -23.04 20.78 -2.51
CA PHE A 190 -24.11 20.94 -3.51
C PHE A 190 -24.67 22.35 -3.68
#